data_AF-A0A081C8Q3-F1
#
_entry.id   AF-A0A081C8Q3-F1
#
_cell.length_a   1.000
_cell.length_b   1.000
_cell.length_c   1.000
_cell.angle_alpha   90.00
_cell.angle_beta   90.00
_cell.angle_gamma   90.00
#
_symmetry.space_group_name_H-M   'P 1'
#
loop_
_entity.id
_entity.type
_entity.pdbx_description
1 polymer ?
#
loop_
_entity_poly.entity_id
_entity_poly.type
_entity_poly.pdbx_seq_one_letter_code
_entity_poly.pdbx_strand_id
1 'polypeptide(L)'
;MFRVPITYNLTTTQLGCKSFEDRYRITLKDFNEYYGRTLLNYYQDSPAIAVISCFPEYEWKEWLFDKTPQICWKNPDRHIQYMQWLGKQLGYKTLDDWYNITQKDFELHNGSGFLTHFYRSSPSAAVMKCFPENDWKEWLFASAPKNFWKSPDNRLRYMQWLGKQLNFRKYEDWYEITQKLFESHNGGGFLDYFHASPSAAVIATFPEYKWQPERFAYGKKQQKQLYRIIKKIFSKYVIKWDFKHPDMRFIETNQKMELDIFIPSLYLAFEYQGEQHVLPKTIWGGIPALKETQQRDEEKKNACRQHGITLIEVPHSWDGHEDTAIEMLTKLGLKRLEREAESQITRIPQMKA
;
A
#
# COMPACT_ATOMS: atom_id res chain seq x y z
N MET A 1 -53.81 -19.61 20.51
CA MET A 1 -52.76 -19.01 21.36
C MET A 1 -52.57 -19.92 22.57
N PHE A 2 -51.96 -21.11 22.39
CA PHE A 2 -51.62 -21.98 23.51
C PHE A 2 -50.23 -21.59 24.00
N ARG A 3 -50.17 -20.80 25.08
CA ARG A 3 -48.95 -20.70 25.89
C ARG A 3 -48.77 -22.04 26.58
N VAL A 4 -48.11 -22.99 25.90
CA VAL A 4 -47.66 -24.22 26.56
C VAL A 4 -46.64 -23.76 27.61
N PRO A 5 -46.86 -24.02 28.91
CA PRO A 5 -46.00 -23.54 29.98
C PRO A 5 -44.70 -24.34 29.96
N ILE A 6 -43.81 -24.00 29.04
CA ILE A 6 -42.40 -24.27 29.21
C ILE A 6 -41.76 -22.92 29.29
N THR A 7 -41.35 -22.53 30.50
CA THR A 7 -40.16 -21.70 30.62
C THR A 7 -39.64 -21.53 32.02
N TYR A 8 -40.48 -21.33 33.03
CA TYR A 8 -39.94 -21.13 34.38
C TYR A 8 -39.36 -22.43 34.96
N ASN A 9 -40.14 -23.53 34.98
CA ASN A 9 -39.69 -24.78 35.60
C ASN A 9 -38.51 -25.45 34.88
N LEU A 10 -38.50 -25.49 33.55
CA LEU A 10 -37.38 -26.08 32.79
C LEU A 10 -36.10 -25.25 32.97
N THR A 11 -36.17 -23.92 32.81
CA THR A 11 -34.95 -23.09 32.86
C THR A 11 -34.48 -22.81 34.29
N THR A 12 -35.39 -22.53 35.23
CA THR A 12 -35.03 -22.12 36.60
C THR A 12 -34.93 -23.30 37.56
N THR A 13 -35.81 -24.30 37.46
CA THR A 13 -35.86 -25.41 38.43
C THR A 13 -35.00 -26.61 38.00
N GLN A 14 -34.96 -26.94 36.70
CA GLN A 14 -34.20 -28.10 36.19
C GLN A 14 -32.80 -27.73 35.70
N LEU A 15 -32.69 -26.66 34.90
CA LEU A 15 -31.40 -26.20 34.34
C LEU A 15 -30.66 -25.21 35.25
N GLY A 16 -31.30 -24.76 36.34
CA GLY A 16 -30.67 -23.90 37.34
C GLY A 16 -30.28 -22.51 36.83
N CYS A 17 -30.90 -22.00 35.76
CA CYS A 17 -30.67 -20.64 35.26
C CYS A 17 -31.16 -19.62 36.29
N LYS A 18 -30.23 -18.84 36.85
CA LYS A 18 -30.47 -17.81 37.88
C LYS A 18 -30.62 -16.42 37.27
N SER A 19 -30.09 -16.20 36.06
CA SER A 19 -30.22 -14.96 35.29
C SER A 19 -30.76 -15.20 33.88
N PHE A 20 -31.12 -14.14 33.15
CA PHE A 20 -31.47 -14.25 31.74
C PHE A 20 -30.28 -14.76 30.92
N GLU A 21 -29.09 -14.27 31.22
CA GLU A 21 -27.84 -14.62 30.54
C GLU A 21 -27.50 -16.11 30.64
N ASP A 22 -27.82 -16.77 31.76
CA ASP A 22 -27.62 -18.21 31.90
C ASP A 22 -28.34 -19.02 30.80
N ARG A 23 -29.44 -18.49 30.26
CA ARG A 23 -30.28 -19.16 29.26
C ARG A 23 -29.66 -19.18 27.86
N TYR A 24 -28.58 -18.43 27.62
CA TYR A 24 -27.77 -18.58 26.40
C TYR A 24 -27.12 -19.97 26.28
N ARG A 25 -26.91 -20.64 27.42
CA ARG A 25 -26.27 -21.95 27.50
C ARG A 25 -27.23 -23.11 27.20
N ILE A 26 -28.52 -22.83 27.00
CA ILE A 26 -29.52 -23.86 26.73
C ILE A 26 -29.32 -24.39 25.31
N THR A 27 -29.08 -25.69 25.21
CA THR A 27 -28.79 -26.41 23.98
C THR A 27 -29.90 -27.39 23.63
N LEU A 28 -29.79 -28.01 22.44
CA LEU A 28 -30.67 -29.11 22.03
C LEU A 28 -30.57 -30.31 22.98
N LYS A 29 -29.40 -30.54 23.59
CA LYS A 29 -29.19 -31.64 24.53
C LYS A 29 -30.08 -31.48 25.77
N ASP A 30 -30.17 -30.26 26.29
CA ASP A 30 -31.00 -29.95 27.45
C ASP A 30 -32.49 -30.23 27.15
N PHE A 31 -32.98 -29.84 25.98
CA PHE A 31 -34.33 -30.18 25.55
C PHE A 31 -34.55 -31.69 25.39
N ASN A 32 -33.53 -32.48 25.02
CA ASN A 32 -33.66 -33.94 24.93
C ASN A 32 -33.66 -34.60 26.32
N GLU A 33 -32.79 -34.16 27.21
CA GLU A 33 -32.60 -34.71 28.55
C GLU A 33 -33.83 -34.49 29.44
N TYR A 34 -34.49 -33.35 29.28
CA TYR A 34 -35.70 -32.99 30.05
C TYR A 34 -37.00 -33.14 29.24
N TYR A 35 -37.03 -34.08 28.29
CA TYR A 35 -38.23 -34.49 27.53
C TYR A 35 -38.93 -33.36 26.72
N GLY A 36 -38.22 -32.27 26.42
CA GLY A 36 -38.67 -31.13 25.63
C GLY A 36 -38.51 -31.28 24.10
N ARG A 37 -38.07 -32.43 23.59
CA ARG A 37 -37.85 -32.65 22.14
C ARG A 37 -39.07 -32.30 21.28
N THR A 38 -40.26 -32.77 21.69
CA THR A 38 -41.51 -32.54 20.94
C THR A 38 -41.93 -31.07 20.97
N LEU A 39 -41.62 -30.34 22.05
CA LEU A 39 -41.84 -28.89 22.09
C LEU A 39 -40.94 -28.20 21.05
N LEU A 40 -39.68 -28.61 20.96
CA LEU A 40 -38.71 -27.93 20.10
C LEU A 40 -39.09 -28.00 18.61
N ASN A 41 -39.87 -29.01 18.21
CA ASN A 41 -40.44 -29.10 16.86
C ASN A 41 -41.28 -27.86 16.49
N TYR A 42 -41.99 -27.24 17.45
CA TYR A 42 -42.76 -26.01 17.22
C TYR A 42 -41.87 -24.79 16.97
N TYR A 43 -40.60 -24.86 17.39
CA TYR A 43 -39.61 -23.80 17.25
C TYR A 43 -38.52 -24.15 16.24
N GLN A 44 -38.86 -24.95 15.21
CA GLN A 44 -37.96 -25.34 14.12
C GLN A 44 -36.67 -25.99 14.62
N ASP A 45 -36.76 -26.80 15.67
CA ASP A 45 -35.61 -27.47 16.29
C ASP A 45 -34.52 -26.48 16.80
N SER A 46 -34.88 -25.23 17.09
CA SER A 46 -33.98 -24.20 17.60
C SER A 46 -34.23 -23.86 19.07
N PRO A 47 -33.31 -24.22 19.99
CA PRO A 47 -33.36 -23.82 21.40
C PRO A 47 -33.40 -22.30 21.59
N ALA A 48 -32.66 -21.57 20.77
CA ALA A 48 -32.63 -20.12 20.77
C ALA A 48 -34.00 -19.51 20.43
N ILE A 49 -34.68 -19.99 19.38
CA ILE A 49 -36.04 -19.52 19.04
C ILE A 49 -37.01 -19.81 20.19
N ALA A 50 -36.91 -20.99 20.82
CA ALA A 50 -37.76 -21.34 21.96
C ALA A 50 -37.54 -20.40 23.16
N VAL A 51 -36.29 -20.12 23.53
CA VAL A 51 -35.95 -19.20 24.64
C VAL A 51 -36.42 -17.78 24.34
N ILE A 52 -36.12 -17.25 23.15
CA ILE A 52 -36.53 -15.90 22.73
C ILE A 52 -38.06 -15.76 22.76
N SER A 53 -38.78 -16.76 22.23
CA SER A 53 -40.26 -16.73 22.16
C SER A 53 -40.92 -16.71 23.53
N CYS A 54 -40.28 -17.28 24.54
CA CYS A 54 -40.85 -17.39 25.87
C CYS A 54 -40.44 -16.28 26.84
N PHE A 55 -39.36 -15.55 26.54
CA PHE A 55 -38.92 -14.38 27.28
C PHE A 55 -38.76 -13.17 26.34
N PRO A 56 -39.84 -12.71 25.68
CA PRO A 56 -39.79 -11.64 24.69
C PRO A 56 -39.45 -10.27 25.28
N GLU A 57 -39.58 -10.09 26.60
CA GLU A 57 -39.26 -8.86 27.33
C GLU A 57 -37.75 -8.61 27.47
N TYR A 58 -36.93 -9.65 27.33
CA TYR A 58 -35.48 -9.53 27.43
C TYR A 58 -34.86 -9.29 26.05
N GLU A 59 -33.95 -8.33 25.96
CA GLU A 59 -33.28 -7.97 24.69
C GLU A 59 -32.18 -8.98 24.35
N TRP A 60 -32.58 -10.11 23.79
CA TRP A 60 -31.66 -11.18 23.39
C TRP A 60 -30.77 -10.78 22.22
N LYS A 61 -29.45 -10.86 22.44
CA LYS A 61 -28.42 -10.96 21.39
C LYS A 61 -28.40 -12.37 20.82
N GLU A 62 -29.13 -12.60 19.73
CA GLU A 62 -29.39 -13.93 19.17
C GLU A 62 -28.12 -14.70 18.74
N TRP A 63 -27.02 -13.98 18.47
CA TRP A 63 -25.71 -14.55 18.12
C TRP A 63 -24.91 -15.09 19.32
N LEU A 64 -25.38 -14.91 20.55
CA LEU A 64 -24.73 -15.46 21.75
C LEU A 64 -25.22 -16.87 22.12
N PHE A 65 -26.28 -17.38 21.45
CA PHE A 65 -26.70 -18.77 21.61
C PHE A 65 -25.71 -19.71 20.91
N ASP A 66 -25.56 -20.94 21.43
CA ASP A 66 -24.70 -22.01 20.89
C ASP A 66 -24.87 -22.20 19.37
N LYS A 67 -26.12 -22.11 18.90
CA LYS A 67 -26.44 -22.00 17.47
C LYS A 67 -27.26 -20.76 17.24
N THR A 68 -26.69 -19.80 16.51
CA THR A 68 -27.42 -18.61 16.07
C THR A 68 -28.62 -19.03 15.20
N PRO A 69 -29.84 -18.59 15.51
CA PRO A 69 -31.01 -18.84 14.66
C PRO A 69 -30.73 -18.38 13.22
N GLN A 70 -31.00 -19.23 12.22
CA GLN A 70 -30.79 -18.85 10.81
C GLN A 70 -31.62 -17.62 10.40
N ILE A 71 -32.75 -17.38 11.07
CA ILE A 71 -33.62 -16.23 10.83
C ILE A 71 -33.02 -14.91 11.34
N CYS A 72 -32.11 -14.94 12.32
CA CYS A 72 -31.48 -13.75 12.92
C CYS A 72 -30.90 -12.83 11.86
N TRP A 73 -30.10 -13.39 10.96
CA TRP A 73 -29.38 -12.63 9.93
C TRP A 73 -30.24 -12.26 8.71
N LYS A 74 -31.50 -12.72 8.64
CA LYS A 74 -32.41 -12.26 7.57
C LYS A 74 -32.93 -10.85 7.82
N ASN A 75 -32.88 -10.36 9.06
CA ASN A 75 -33.30 -9.01 9.41
C ASN A 75 -32.10 -8.03 9.36
N PRO A 76 -32.11 -7.02 8.47
CA PRO A 76 -31.05 -6.01 8.38
C PRO A 76 -30.78 -5.26 9.69
N ASP A 77 -31.78 -5.06 10.55
CA ASP A 77 -31.60 -4.36 11.83
C ASP A 77 -30.68 -5.15 12.77
N ARG A 78 -30.72 -6.49 12.69
CA ARG A 78 -29.82 -7.35 13.44
C ARG A 78 -28.37 -7.22 12.99
N HIS A 79 -28.13 -6.83 11.76
CA HIS A 79 -26.77 -6.58 11.27
C HIS A 79 -26.16 -5.39 11.97
N ILE A 80 -26.91 -4.28 12.07
CA ILE A 80 -26.46 -3.07 12.75
C ILE A 80 -26.26 -3.33 14.24
N GLN A 81 -27.20 -4.02 14.90
CA GLN A 81 -27.09 -4.34 16.33
C GLN A 81 -25.88 -5.25 16.62
N TYR A 82 -25.64 -6.27 15.78
CA TYR A 82 -24.47 -7.13 15.91
C TYR A 82 -23.18 -6.32 15.74
N MET A 83 -23.08 -5.48 14.71
CA MET A 83 -21.90 -4.64 14.48
C MET A 83 -21.67 -3.66 15.65
N GLN A 84 -22.72 -3.00 16.15
CA GLN A 84 -22.59 -2.12 17.32
C GLN A 84 -22.11 -2.88 18.57
N TRP A 85 -22.60 -4.10 18.79
CA TRP A 85 -22.14 -4.94 19.89
C TRP A 85 -20.68 -5.40 19.69
N LEU A 86 -20.32 -5.82 18.47
CA LEU A 86 -18.96 -6.24 18.12
C LEU A 86 -17.97 -5.11 18.32
N GLY A 87 -18.29 -3.90 17.86
CA GLY A 87 -17.45 -2.71 18.08
C GLY A 87 -17.20 -2.46 19.58
N LYS A 88 -18.21 -2.66 20.43
CA LYS A 88 -18.04 -2.58 21.90
C LYS A 88 -17.10 -3.67 22.44
N GLN A 89 -17.18 -4.90 21.92
CA GLN A 89 -16.27 -5.98 22.34
C GLN A 89 -14.81 -5.70 21.93
N LEU A 90 -14.61 -5.10 20.75
CA LEU A 90 -13.29 -4.74 20.24
C LEU A 90 -12.75 -3.41 20.82
N GLY A 91 -13.55 -2.72 21.65
CA GLY A 91 -13.17 -1.45 22.25
C GLY A 91 -13.14 -0.26 21.28
N TYR A 92 -13.84 -0.36 20.14
CA TYR A 92 -13.94 0.71 19.16
C TYR A 92 -14.74 1.88 19.73
N LYS A 93 -14.19 3.09 19.58
CA LYS A 93 -14.76 4.35 20.10
C LYS A 93 -15.24 5.27 19.00
N THR A 94 -14.62 5.18 17.83
CA THR A 94 -14.88 6.02 16.66
C THR A 94 -15.25 5.16 15.46
N LEU A 95 -15.81 5.79 14.42
CA LEU A 95 -16.07 5.07 13.18
C LEU A 95 -14.76 4.63 12.49
N ASP A 96 -13.69 5.42 12.59
CA ASP A 96 -12.42 5.07 11.96
C ASP A 96 -11.78 3.80 12.51
N ASP A 97 -12.08 3.43 13.77
CA ASP A 97 -11.58 2.18 14.36
C ASP A 97 -12.01 0.95 13.55
N TRP A 98 -13.13 1.03 12.83
CA TRP A 98 -13.64 -0.04 11.97
C TRP A 98 -12.74 -0.34 10.77
N TYR A 99 -11.78 0.51 10.40
CA TYR A 99 -10.78 0.14 9.38
C TYR A 99 -9.89 -1.02 9.83
N ASN A 100 -9.77 -1.25 11.15
CA ASN A 100 -8.98 -2.32 11.74
C ASN A 100 -9.71 -3.68 11.82
N ILE A 101 -10.98 -3.73 11.41
CA ILE A 101 -11.78 -4.95 11.52
C ILE A 101 -11.22 -6.06 10.60
N THR A 102 -11.13 -7.26 11.15
CA THR A 102 -10.66 -8.45 10.43
C THR A 102 -11.72 -9.54 10.40
N GLN A 103 -11.55 -10.51 9.50
CA GLN A 103 -12.42 -11.69 9.48
C GLN A 103 -12.36 -12.48 10.80
N LYS A 104 -11.19 -12.53 11.44
CA LYS A 104 -10.97 -13.23 12.71
C LYS A 104 -11.81 -12.63 13.85
N ASP A 105 -12.07 -11.32 13.81
CA ASP A 105 -12.92 -10.68 14.82
C ASP A 105 -14.36 -11.21 14.76
N PHE A 106 -14.87 -11.49 13.56
CA PHE A 106 -16.18 -12.14 13.41
C PHE A 106 -16.14 -13.59 13.87
N GLU A 107 -15.08 -14.33 13.57
CA GLU A 107 -14.95 -15.73 13.96
C GLU A 107 -14.92 -15.91 15.49
N LEU A 108 -14.21 -15.03 16.20
CA LEU A 108 -14.13 -15.05 17.66
C LEU A 108 -15.42 -14.61 18.36
N HIS A 109 -16.32 -13.94 17.65
CA HIS A 109 -17.53 -13.33 18.21
C HIS A 109 -18.83 -13.86 17.56
N ASN A 110 -18.83 -15.12 17.12
CA ASN A 110 -20.00 -15.83 16.56
C ASN A 110 -20.61 -15.17 15.30
N GLY A 111 -19.81 -14.42 14.55
CA GLY A 111 -20.19 -13.70 13.33
C GLY A 111 -19.81 -14.40 12.02
N SER A 112 -19.27 -15.63 12.04
CA SER A 112 -18.80 -16.31 10.83
C SER A 112 -19.91 -16.49 9.79
N GLY A 113 -21.11 -16.90 10.23
CA GLY A 113 -22.28 -17.06 9.36
C GLY A 113 -22.80 -15.72 8.82
N PHE A 114 -22.80 -14.69 9.65
CA PHE A 114 -23.13 -13.31 9.26
C PHE A 114 -22.24 -12.85 8.11
N LEU A 115 -20.92 -12.97 8.28
CA LEU A 115 -19.97 -12.47 7.29
C LEU A 115 -20.00 -13.30 5.99
N THR A 116 -20.03 -14.62 6.11
CA THR A 116 -19.95 -15.53 4.96
C THR A 116 -21.20 -15.45 4.08
N HIS A 117 -22.39 -15.50 4.69
CA HIS A 117 -23.64 -15.60 3.92
C HIS A 117 -24.18 -14.26 3.44
N PHE A 118 -23.90 -13.16 4.15
CA PHE A 118 -24.48 -11.85 3.82
C PHE A 118 -23.47 -10.87 3.24
N TYR A 119 -22.17 -11.10 3.45
CA TYR A 119 -21.10 -10.18 3.04
C TYR A 119 -19.97 -10.85 2.28
N ARG A 120 -20.16 -12.10 1.82
CA ARG A 120 -19.17 -12.84 1.02
C ARG A 120 -17.78 -12.89 1.68
N SER A 121 -17.76 -13.04 2.99
CA SER A 121 -16.54 -13.06 3.81
C SER A 121 -15.74 -11.75 3.76
N SER A 122 -16.38 -10.60 3.48
CA SER A 122 -15.73 -9.29 3.42
C SER A 122 -16.09 -8.42 4.63
N PRO A 123 -15.15 -8.20 5.57
CA PRO A 123 -15.35 -7.31 6.72
C PRO A 123 -15.71 -5.87 6.32
N SER A 124 -15.00 -5.32 5.31
CA SER A 124 -15.26 -3.97 4.81
C SER A 124 -16.66 -3.84 4.21
N ALA A 125 -17.16 -4.84 3.48
CA ALA A 125 -18.52 -4.84 2.97
C ALA A 125 -19.57 -4.81 4.10
N ALA A 126 -19.33 -5.53 5.20
CA ALA A 126 -20.21 -5.50 6.37
C ALA A 126 -20.25 -4.11 7.02
N VAL A 127 -19.08 -3.50 7.24
CA VAL A 127 -18.96 -2.15 7.82
C VAL A 127 -19.68 -1.11 6.96
N MET A 128 -19.36 -1.05 5.66
CA MET A 128 -19.94 -0.05 4.76
C MET A 128 -21.47 -0.20 4.64
N LYS A 129 -21.98 -1.43 4.68
CA LYS A 129 -23.43 -1.66 4.59
C LYS A 129 -24.16 -1.31 5.89
N CYS A 130 -23.55 -1.54 7.05
CA CYS A 130 -24.17 -1.26 8.35
C CYS A 130 -24.02 0.21 8.77
N PHE A 131 -23.01 0.91 8.24
CA PHE A 131 -22.75 2.33 8.53
C PHE A 131 -22.61 3.14 7.23
N PRO A 132 -23.68 3.24 6.41
CA PRO A 132 -23.60 3.82 5.07
C PRO A 132 -23.40 5.34 5.06
N GLU A 133 -23.72 6.03 6.16
CA GLU A 133 -23.59 7.49 6.29
C GLU A 133 -22.13 7.95 6.39
N ASN A 134 -21.19 7.04 6.69
CA ASN A 134 -19.77 7.38 6.74
C ASN A 134 -19.13 7.30 5.35
N ASP A 135 -18.31 8.29 5.00
CA ASP A 135 -17.53 8.32 3.76
C ASP A 135 -16.31 7.37 3.84
N TRP A 136 -16.60 6.07 3.81
CA TRP A 136 -15.59 5.02 3.85
C TRP A 136 -14.66 5.08 2.65
N LYS A 137 -13.37 4.95 2.92
CA LYS A 137 -12.31 4.86 1.93
C LYS A 137 -11.89 3.40 1.87
N GLU A 138 -12.33 2.69 0.84
CA GLU A 138 -12.24 1.23 0.77
C GLU A 138 -10.78 0.72 0.78
N TRP A 139 -9.84 1.57 0.38
CA TRP A 139 -8.40 1.33 0.44
C TRP A 139 -7.78 1.49 1.83
N LEU A 140 -8.47 2.09 2.81
CA LEU A 140 -7.97 2.19 4.19
C LEU A 140 -8.25 0.94 5.03
N PHE A 141 -9.11 0.02 4.55
CA PHE A 141 -9.24 -1.30 5.17
C PHE A 141 -8.00 -2.14 4.90
N ALA A 142 -7.78 -3.19 5.69
CA ALA A 142 -6.67 -4.14 5.51
C ALA A 142 -6.53 -4.67 4.06
N SER A 143 -7.63 -4.74 3.32
CA SER A 143 -7.61 -4.95 1.87
C SER A 143 -8.80 -4.28 1.20
N ALA A 144 -8.56 -3.71 0.01
CA ALA A 144 -9.62 -3.22 -0.85
C ALA A 144 -10.51 -4.40 -1.35
N PRO A 145 -11.81 -4.17 -1.58
CA PRO A 145 -12.73 -5.20 -2.07
C PRO A 145 -12.23 -5.91 -3.35
N LYS A 146 -12.67 -7.15 -3.55
CA LYS A 146 -12.33 -7.91 -4.75
C LYS A 146 -12.76 -7.16 -6.01
N ASN A 147 -11.87 -7.06 -6.99
CA ASN A 147 -12.04 -6.31 -8.25
C ASN A 147 -12.20 -4.79 -8.11
N PHE A 148 -12.00 -4.21 -6.91
CA PHE A 148 -12.17 -2.77 -6.67
C PHE A 148 -11.42 -1.88 -7.67
N TRP A 149 -10.16 -2.22 -7.95
CA TRP A 149 -9.28 -1.46 -8.85
C TRP A 149 -9.59 -1.60 -10.35
N LYS A 150 -10.47 -2.54 -10.74
CA LYS A 150 -10.92 -2.65 -12.13
C LYS A 150 -11.79 -1.47 -12.55
N SER A 151 -12.50 -0.85 -11.60
CA SER A 151 -13.35 0.31 -11.85
C SER A 151 -12.52 1.60 -12.04
N PRO A 152 -12.64 2.30 -13.18
CA PRO A 152 -12.01 3.61 -13.39
C PRO A 152 -12.40 4.64 -12.34
N ASP A 153 -13.65 4.65 -11.90
CA ASP A 153 -14.14 5.60 -10.90
C ASP A 153 -13.47 5.40 -9.54
N ASN A 154 -13.24 4.15 -9.14
CA ASN A 154 -12.54 3.84 -7.89
C ASN A 154 -11.06 4.24 -7.95
N ARG A 155 -10.42 4.04 -9.11
CA ARG A 155 -9.05 4.51 -9.35
C ARG A 155 -8.96 6.03 -9.23
N LEU A 156 -9.90 6.74 -9.85
CA LEU A 156 -9.97 8.19 -9.77
C LEU A 156 -10.22 8.69 -8.34
N ARG A 157 -11.17 8.08 -7.62
CA ARG A 157 -11.45 8.39 -6.20
C ARG A 157 -10.20 8.27 -5.34
N TYR A 158 -9.48 7.15 -5.46
CA TYR A 158 -8.24 6.93 -4.73
C TYR A 158 -7.17 7.96 -5.09
N MET A 159 -6.93 8.21 -6.39
CA MET A 159 -5.92 9.16 -6.85
C MET A 159 -6.26 10.60 -6.43
N GLN A 160 -7.52 11.03 -6.45
CA GLN A 160 -7.92 12.34 -5.94
C GLN A 160 -7.68 12.46 -4.43
N TRP A 161 -8.00 11.41 -3.67
CA TRP A 161 -7.71 11.39 -2.23
C TRP A 161 -6.20 11.43 -1.96
N LEU A 162 -5.40 10.63 -2.67
CA LEU A 162 -3.94 10.60 -2.54
C LEU A 162 -3.32 11.97 -2.89
N GLY A 163 -3.79 12.59 -3.97
CA GLY A 163 -3.35 13.94 -4.36
C GLY A 163 -3.60 14.97 -3.26
N LYS A 164 -4.76 14.89 -2.57
CA LYS A 164 -5.03 15.74 -1.39
C LYS A 164 -4.05 15.46 -0.25
N GLN A 165 -3.75 14.20 0.04
CA GLN A 165 -2.78 13.85 1.10
C GLN A 165 -1.37 14.38 0.81
N LEU A 166 -0.96 14.34 -0.47
CA LEU A 166 0.35 14.82 -0.92
C LEU A 166 0.37 16.33 -1.25
N ASN A 167 -0.76 17.02 -1.10
CA ASN A 167 -0.95 18.43 -1.48
C ASN A 167 -0.57 18.69 -2.95
N PHE A 168 -0.87 17.75 -3.85
CA PHE A 168 -0.77 17.92 -5.30
C PHE A 168 -1.94 18.76 -5.79
N ARG A 169 -1.64 19.90 -6.41
CA ARG A 169 -2.63 20.92 -6.80
C ARG A 169 -2.81 21.01 -8.31
N LYS A 170 -1.84 20.51 -9.08
CA LYS A 170 -1.85 20.50 -10.55
C LYS A 170 -1.40 19.15 -11.08
N TYR A 171 -1.72 18.87 -12.34
CA TYR A 171 -1.35 17.61 -12.98
C TYR A 171 0.16 17.35 -12.93
N GLU A 172 0.99 18.38 -13.11
CA GLU A 172 2.44 18.23 -13.11
C GLU A 172 3.02 17.70 -11.79
N ASP A 173 2.31 17.85 -10.68
CA ASP A 173 2.78 17.37 -9.38
C ASP A 173 2.81 15.83 -9.36
N TRP A 174 1.99 15.16 -10.17
CA TRP A 174 2.00 13.70 -10.29
C TRP A 174 3.29 13.13 -10.90
N TYR A 175 4.15 13.95 -11.52
CA TYR A 175 5.49 13.48 -11.90
C TYR A 175 6.39 13.19 -10.69
N GLU A 176 6.02 13.68 -9.50
CA GLU A 176 6.71 13.44 -8.23
C GLU A 176 6.29 12.13 -7.56
N ILE A 177 5.29 11.43 -8.12
CA ILE A 177 4.77 10.20 -7.52
C ILE A 177 5.82 9.08 -7.59
N THR A 178 5.93 8.32 -6.51
CA THR A 178 6.81 7.15 -6.40
C THR A 178 6.03 5.96 -5.89
N GLN A 179 6.56 4.75 -6.10
CA GLN A 179 5.98 3.52 -5.54
C GLN A 179 5.81 3.61 -4.01
N LYS A 180 6.82 4.14 -3.31
CA LYS A 180 6.80 4.33 -1.86
C LYS A 180 5.64 5.21 -1.39
N LEU A 181 5.27 6.24 -2.15
CA LEU A 181 4.14 7.10 -1.81
C LEU A 181 2.80 6.36 -1.93
N PHE A 182 2.66 5.42 -2.86
CA PHE A 182 1.48 4.54 -2.89
C PHE A 182 1.46 3.62 -1.68
N GLU A 183 2.57 2.95 -1.38
CA GLU A 183 2.67 2.01 -0.27
C GLU A 183 2.38 2.68 1.08
N SER A 184 2.92 3.88 1.33
CA SER A 184 2.70 4.61 2.57
C SER A 184 1.27 5.19 2.71
N HIS A 185 0.44 5.10 1.66
CA HIS A 185 -0.93 5.61 1.64
C HIS A 185 -1.95 4.52 1.25
N ASN A 186 -1.65 3.25 1.56
CA ASN A 186 -2.53 2.09 1.33
C ASN A 186 -2.88 1.84 -0.15
N GLY A 187 -2.01 2.28 -1.06
CA GLY A 187 -2.10 2.11 -2.50
C GLY A 187 -1.40 0.88 -3.07
N GLY A 188 -0.90 -0.03 -2.24
CA GLY A 188 -0.17 -1.22 -2.69
C GLY A 188 -0.98 -2.04 -3.71
N GLY A 189 -2.21 -2.43 -3.34
CA GLY A 189 -3.08 -3.18 -4.25
C GLY A 189 -3.51 -2.40 -5.50
N PHE A 190 -3.55 -1.06 -5.44
CA PHE A 190 -3.77 -0.22 -6.62
C PHE A 190 -2.57 -0.28 -7.56
N LEU A 191 -1.36 -0.20 -7.02
CA LEU A 191 -0.14 -0.23 -7.82
C LEU A 191 0.13 -1.63 -8.40
N ASP A 192 -0.21 -2.69 -7.67
CA ASP A 192 -0.15 -4.08 -8.16
C ASP A 192 -1.03 -4.28 -9.40
N TYR A 193 -2.20 -3.64 -9.44
CA TYR A 193 -3.07 -3.65 -10.61
C TYR A 193 -2.39 -3.04 -11.86
N PHE A 194 -1.45 -2.11 -11.66
CA PHE A 194 -0.62 -1.51 -12.70
C PHE A 194 0.80 -2.09 -12.74
N HIS A 195 0.99 -3.32 -12.27
CA HIS A 195 2.29 -4.01 -12.29
C HIS A 195 3.42 -3.23 -11.61
N ALA A 196 3.12 -2.65 -10.44
CA ALA A 196 4.06 -1.83 -9.67
C ALA A 196 4.55 -0.58 -10.43
N SER A 197 3.76 -0.03 -11.37
CA SER A 197 4.14 1.13 -12.19
C SER A 197 3.38 2.41 -11.81
N PRO A 198 4.02 3.35 -11.09
CA PRO A 198 3.42 4.65 -10.75
C PRO A 198 3.00 5.47 -11.97
N SER A 199 3.79 5.44 -13.04
CA SER A 199 3.50 6.20 -14.27
C SER A 199 2.29 5.64 -15.01
N ALA A 200 2.18 4.31 -15.12
CA ALA A 200 1.01 3.68 -15.73
C ALA A 200 -0.27 3.99 -14.95
N ALA A 201 -0.20 3.96 -13.61
CA ALA A 201 -1.30 4.35 -12.74
C ALA A 201 -1.77 5.80 -12.98
N VAL A 202 -0.85 6.76 -13.05
CA VAL A 202 -1.19 8.18 -13.31
C VAL A 202 -1.77 8.37 -14.70
N ILE A 203 -1.10 7.86 -15.73
CA ILE A 203 -1.52 8.03 -17.13
C ILE A 203 -2.90 7.41 -17.37
N ALA A 204 -3.15 6.22 -16.81
CA ALA A 204 -4.44 5.54 -16.97
C ALA A 204 -5.57 6.19 -16.17
N THR A 205 -5.27 6.95 -15.11
CA THR A 205 -6.29 7.60 -14.27
C THR A 205 -6.64 8.99 -14.77
N PHE A 206 -5.69 9.72 -15.37
CA PHE A 206 -5.88 11.07 -15.92
C PHE A 206 -5.56 11.11 -17.42
N PRO A 207 -6.30 10.37 -18.26
CA PRO A 207 -6.03 10.28 -19.69
C PRO A 207 -6.22 11.60 -20.46
N GLU A 208 -6.96 12.55 -19.88
CA GLU A 208 -7.22 13.87 -20.45
C GLU A 208 -5.99 14.78 -20.46
N TYR A 209 -5.04 14.54 -19.54
CA TYR A 209 -3.81 15.30 -19.49
C TYR A 209 -2.75 14.71 -20.42
N LYS A 210 -2.08 15.55 -21.21
CA LYS A 210 -1.03 15.14 -22.16
C LYS A 210 0.27 14.86 -21.42
N TRP A 211 0.37 13.67 -20.82
CA TRP A 211 1.56 13.22 -20.11
C TRP A 211 2.76 13.06 -21.05
N GLN A 212 3.95 13.33 -20.51
CA GLN A 212 5.25 13.06 -21.14
C GLN A 212 5.87 11.88 -20.38
N PRO A 213 5.78 10.64 -20.89
CA PRO A 213 6.28 9.44 -20.21
C PRO A 213 7.73 9.57 -19.73
N GLU A 214 8.55 10.31 -20.47
CA GLU A 214 9.97 10.54 -20.18
C GLU A 214 10.20 11.33 -18.89
N ARG A 215 9.20 12.10 -18.42
CA ARG A 215 9.27 12.85 -17.16
C ARG A 215 9.01 11.98 -15.93
N PHE A 216 8.39 10.81 -16.09
CA PHE A 216 8.26 9.82 -15.00
C PHE A 216 9.52 8.98 -14.80
N ALA A 217 10.45 9.00 -15.76
CA ALA A 217 11.71 8.27 -15.65
C ALA A 217 12.56 8.91 -14.55
N TYR A 218 12.48 8.34 -13.34
CA TYR A 218 13.21 8.75 -12.14
C TYR A 218 14.68 9.05 -12.47
N GLY A 219 15.35 8.20 -13.26
CA GLY A 219 16.74 8.41 -13.70
C GLY A 219 17.07 9.83 -14.22
N LYS A 220 16.18 10.49 -14.98
CA LYS A 220 16.47 11.83 -15.51
C LYS A 220 16.38 12.95 -14.46
N LYS A 221 15.66 12.75 -13.34
CA LYS A 221 15.54 13.79 -12.31
C LYS A 221 16.82 13.86 -11.48
N GLN A 222 17.33 12.71 -11.03
CA GLN A 222 18.61 12.62 -10.31
C GLN A 222 19.80 12.93 -11.22
N GLN A 223 19.82 12.44 -12.47
CA GLN A 223 20.86 12.86 -13.44
C GLN A 223 20.87 14.39 -13.61
N LYS A 224 19.70 15.04 -13.76
CA LYS A 224 19.62 16.50 -13.87
C LYS A 224 20.08 17.20 -12.58
N GLN A 225 19.73 16.64 -11.43
CA GLN A 225 20.16 17.17 -10.13
C GLN A 225 21.67 17.05 -9.94
N LEU A 226 22.25 15.90 -10.27
CA LEU A 226 23.69 15.67 -10.32
C LEU A 226 24.37 16.67 -11.25
N TYR A 227 23.86 16.86 -12.47
CA TYR A 227 24.44 17.84 -13.39
C TYR A 227 24.40 19.26 -12.87
N ARG A 228 23.33 19.68 -12.18
CA ARG A 228 23.30 21.00 -11.54
C ARG A 228 24.39 21.14 -10.48
N ILE A 229 24.58 20.12 -9.65
CA ILE A 229 25.63 20.09 -8.62
C ILE A 229 27.02 20.11 -9.26
N ILE A 230 27.28 19.23 -10.23
CA ILE A 230 28.56 19.19 -10.96
C ILE A 230 28.83 20.51 -11.67
N LYS A 231 27.81 21.15 -12.26
CA LYS A 231 27.94 22.48 -12.88
C LYS A 231 28.26 23.59 -11.87
N LYS A 232 27.78 23.48 -10.64
CA LYS A 232 28.12 24.39 -9.55
C LYS A 232 29.57 24.18 -9.10
N ILE A 233 29.97 22.93 -8.85
CA ILE A 233 31.32 22.56 -8.37
C ILE A 233 32.39 22.88 -9.44
N PHE A 234 32.14 22.50 -10.69
CA PHE A 234 33.07 22.64 -11.81
C PHE A 234 32.71 23.82 -12.73
N SER A 235 32.25 24.93 -12.16
CA SER A 235 31.75 26.10 -12.90
C SER A 235 32.73 26.72 -13.91
N LYS A 236 34.03 26.46 -13.76
CA LYS A 236 35.09 26.93 -14.68
C LYS A 236 35.37 26.02 -15.86
N TYR A 237 34.86 24.80 -15.87
CA TYR A 237 35.14 23.82 -16.91
C TYR A 237 33.97 23.71 -17.88
N VAL A 238 34.27 23.27 -19.10
CA VAL A 238 33.24 22.91 -20.06
C VAL A 238 32.68 21.55 -19.66
N ILE A 239 31.38 21.52 -19.35
CA ILE A 239 30.68 20.30 -18.96
C ILE A 239 29.74 19.91 -20.09
N LYS A 240 29.91 18.71 -20.60
CA LYS A 240 29.06 18.10 -21.63
C LYS A 240 28.04 17.17 -20.97
N TRP A 241 26.82 17.20 -21.48
CA TRP A 241 25.69 16.39 -21.06
C TRP A 241 25.35 15.39 -22.18
N ASP A 242 25.02 14.15 -21.83
CA ASP A 242 24.73 13.04 -22.77
C ASP A 242 25.82 12.94 -23.87
N PHE A 243 27.09 12.93 -23.46
CA PHE A 243 28.22 13.01 -24.38
C PHE A 243 28.53 11.66 -25.01
N LYS A 244 28.28 11.54 -26.32
CA LYS A 244 28.68 10.38 -27.13
C LYS A 244 30.16 10.46 -27.49
N HIS A 245 30.99 9.62 -26.87
CA HIS A 245 32.43 9.61 -27.14
C HIS A 245 32.70 9.14 -28.58
N PRO A 246 33.57 9.82 -29.35
CA PRO A 246 33.81 9.47 -30.75
C PRO A 246 34.40 8.07 -30.93
N ASP A 247 35.28 7.67 -30.01
CA ASP A 247 36.13 6.47 -30.13
C ASP A 247 35.73 5.31 -29.21
N MET A 248 34.76 5.51 -28.31
CA MET A 248 34.26 4.42 -27.45
C MET A 248 33.00 3.82 -28.06
N ARG A 249 33.02 2.52 -28.34
CA ARG A 249 31.92 1.80 -28.98
C ARG A 249 31.68 0.46 -28.31
N PHE A 250 30.41 0.08 -28.18
CA PHE A 250 30.03 -1.26 -27.71
C PHE A 250 30.45 -2.31 -28.74
N ILE A 251 30.98 -3.44 -28.28
CA ILE A 251 31.57 -4.46 -29.15
C ILE A 251 30.50 -5.10 -30.04
N GLU A 252 29.36 -5.47 -29.45
CA GLU A 252 28.30 -6.19 -30.15
C GLU A 252 27.52 -5.32 -31.13
N THR A 253 27.20 -4.08 -30.74
CA THR A 253 26.29 -3.22 -31.51
C THR A 253 27.02 -2.17 -32.35
N ASN A 254 28.32 -1.97 -32.12
CA ASN A 254 29.14 -0.91 -32.71
C ASN A 254 28.61 0.53 -32.45
N GLN A 255 27.64 0.68 -31.54
CA GLN A 255 27.08 1.97 -31.16
C GLN A 255 28.08 2.76 -30.31
N LYS A 256 28.12 4.09 -30.49
CA LYS A 256 28.93 4.96 -29.65
C LYS A 256 28.43 4.91 -28.21
N MET A 257 29.35 4.80 -27.27
CA MET A 257 29.06 4.89 -25.84
C MET A 257 28.74 6.34 -25.47
N GLU A 258 27.73 6.51 -24.63
CA GLU A 258 27.31 7.78 -24.07
C GLU A 258 27.73 7.88 -22.60
N LEU A 259 28.16 9.06 -22.18
CA LEU A 259 28.49 9.43 -20.80
C LEU A 259 27.49 10.49 -20.34
N ASP A 260 26.78 10.27 -19.24
CA ASP A 260 25.73 11.19 -18.77
C ASP A 260 26.28 12.62 -18.55
N ILE A 261 27.43 12.72 -17.88
CA ILE A 261 28.13 13.99 -17.67
C ILE A 261 29.62 13.78 -17.94
N PHE A 262 30.22 14.62 -18.79
CA PHE A 262 31.65 14.55 -19.11
C PHE A 262 32.32 15.93 -19.03
N ILE A 263 33.48 15.98 -18.37
CA ILE A 263 34.34 17.15 -18.26
C ILE A 263 35.64 16.85 -19.02
N PRO A 264 35.74 17.25 -20.31
CA PRO A 264 36.82 16.80 -21.19
C PRO A 264 38.22 17.17 -20.69
N SER A 265 38.39 18.39 -20.20
CA SER A 265 39.68 18.90 -19.73
C SER A 265 40.23 18.17 -18.51
N LEU A 266 39.35 17.50 -17.74
CA LEU A 266 39.72 16.72 -16.56
C LEU A 266 39.75 15.21 -16.85
N TYR A 267 39.36 14.78 -18.05
CA TYR A 267 39.10 13.38 -18.36
C TYR A 267 38.21 12.72 -17.28
N LEU A 268 37.16 13.42 -16.85
CA LEU A 268 36.28 13.01 -15.76
C LEU A 268 34.85 12.84 -16.27
N ALA A 269 34.25 11.68 -16.00
CA ALA A 269 32.88 11.35 -16.37
C ALA A 269 32.07 10.93 -15.15
N PHE A 270 30.76 11.17 -15.19
CA PHE A 270 29.79 10.68 -14.22
C PHE A 270 28.72 9.90 -14.97
N GLU A 271 28.32 8.76 -14.40
CA GLU A 271 27.24 7.93 -14.93
C GLU A 271 26.27 7.61 -13.79
N TYR A 272 24.99 7.93 -13.96
CA TYR A 272 23.96 7.57 -13.01
C TYR A 272 23.45 6.17 -13.32
N GLN A 273 23.68 5.22 -12.42
CA GLN A 273 23.14 3.88 -12.58
C GLN A 273 21.64 3.89 -12.28
N GLY A 274 20.80 3.50 -13.24
CA GLY A 274 19.36 3.37 -13.02
C GLY A 274 18.99 2.18 -12.11
N GLU A 275 17.75 2.14 -11.62
CA GLU A 275 17.24 0.98 -10.84
C GLU A 275 17.25 -0.35 -11.63
N GLN A 276 17.33 -0.28 -12.96
CA GLN A 276 17.34 -1.44 -13.86
C GLN A 276 18.62 -2.29 -13.73
N HIS A 277 19.64 -1.82 -13.02
CA HIS A 277 20.87 -2.58 -12.74
C HIS A 277 20.76 -3.52 -11.52
N VAL A 278 19.69 -3.41 -10.71
CA VAL A 278 19.62 -4.07 -9.39
C VAL A 278 18.51 -5.13 -9.30
N LEU A 279 17.45 -5.05 -10.10
CA LEU A 279 16.34 -6.01 -10.05
C LEU A 279 15.96 -6.50 -11.46
N PRO A 280 15.87 -7.82 -11.71
CA PRO A 280 15.35 -8.34 -12.97
C PRO A 280 13.86 -8.01 -13.09
N LYS A 281 13.53 -6.90 -13.76
CA LYS A 281 12.14 -6.57 -14.11
C LYS A 281 11.73 -7.45 -15.28
N THR A 282 10.82 -8.40 -15.05
CA THR A 282 10.26 -9.35 -16.05
C THR A 282 9.68 -8.67 -17.30
N ILE A 283 9.31 -7.39 -17.21
CA ILE A 283 8.79 -6.58 -18.32
C ILE A 283 9.89 -6.21 -19.35
N TRP A 284 11.17 -6.25 -18.97
CA TRP A 284 12.30 -5.79 -19.80
C TRP A 284 13.25 -6.93 -20.21
N GLY A 285 12.74 -8.18 -20.30
CA GLY A 285 13.52 -9.33 -20.77
C GLY A 285 14.15 -10.20 -19.67
N GLY A 286 13.90 -9.91 -18.38
CA GLY A 286 14.30 -10.77 -17.26
C GLY A 286 15.82 -10.87 -17.03
N ILE A 287 16.30 -12.04 -16.58
CA ILE A 287 17.72 -12.31 -16.27
C ILE A 287 18.66 -12.05 -17.47
N PRO A 288 18.30 -12.39 -18.72
CA PRO A 288 19.12 -12.07 -19.90
C PRO A 288 19.42 -10.58 -20.06
N ALA A 289 18.40 -9.72 -19.97
CA ALA A 289 18.58 -8.27 -20.13
C ALA A 289 19.41 -7.64 -19.00
N LEU A 290 19.35 -8.21 -17.78
CA LEU A 290 20.21 -7.81 -16.67
C LEU A 290 21.68 -8.14 -16.95
N LYS A 291 21.97 -9.33 -17.51
CA LYS A 291 23.33 -9.74 -17.90
C LYS A 291 23.89 -8.88 -19.05
N GLU A 292 23.09 -8.60 -20.07
CA GLU A 292 23.49 -7.72 -21.18
C GLU A 292 23.76 -6.29 -20.71
N THR A 293 23.01 -5.81 -19.70
CA THR A 293 23.25 -4.49 -19.11
C THR A 293 24.54 -4.47 -18.31
N GLN A 294 24.77 -5.47 -17.45
CA GLN A 294 26.04 -5.61 -16.72
C GLN A 294 27.26 -5.72 -17.65
N GLN A 295 27.13 -6.46 -18.76
CA GLN A 295 28.20 -6.58 -19.76
C GLN A 295 28.50 -5.22 -20.41
N ARG A 296 27.47 -4.47 -20.81
CA ARG A 296 27.64 -3.13 -21.38
C ARG A 296 28.26 -2.14 -20.39
N ASP A 297 27.92 -2.23 -19.11
CA ASP A 297 28.53 -1.38 -18.07
C ASP A 297 30.02 -1.67 -17.92
N GLU A 298 30.40 -2.95 -17.88
CA GLU A 298 31.81 -3.35 -17.81
C GLU A 298 32.58 -2.96 -19.08
N GLU A 299 31.99 -3.12 -20.27
CA GLU A 299 32.55 -2.59 -21.53
C GLU A 299 32.79 -1.08 -21.44
N LYS A 300 31.81 -0.32 -20.93
CA LYS A 300 31.91 1.14 -20.77
C LYS A 300 33.02 1.53 -19.78
N LYS A 301 33.13 0.83 -18.65
CA LYS A 301 34.22 1.06 -17.67
C LYS A 301 35.59 0.80 -18.28
N ASN A 302 35.74 -0.31 -19.00
CA ASN A 302 37.00 -0.66 -19.64
C ASN A 302 37.37 0.34 -20.73
N ALA A 303 36.40 0.78 -21.54
CA ALA A 303 36.60 1.81 -22.54
C ALA A 303 37.02 3.15 -21.91
N CYS A 304 36.40 3.56 -20.78
CA CYS A 304 36.83 4.75 -20.03
C CYS A 304 38.28 4.62 -19.56
N ARG A 305 38.65 3.48 -18.94
CA ARG A 305 40.03 3.22 -18.48
C ARG A 305 41.04 3.29 -19.62
N GLN A 306 40.74 2.69 -20.78
CA GLN A 306 41.61 2.72 -21.96
C GLN A 306 41.84 4.14 -22.50
N HIS A 307 40.84 5.02 -22.39
CA HIS A 307 40.92 6.42 -22.81
C HIS A 307 41.43 7.37 -21.71
N GLY A 308 41.86 6.83 -20.56
CA GLY A 308 42.31 7.63 -19.41
C GLY A 308 41.20 8.43 -18.73
N ILE A 309 39.93 8.08 -18.99
CA ILE A 309 38.76 8.73 -18.38
C ILE A 309 38.49 8.10 -17.02
N THR A 310 38.47 8.95 -15.98
CA THR A 310 38.00 8.57 -14.65
C THR A 310 36.47 8.57 -14.67
N LEU A 311 35.84 7.41 -14.52
CA LEU A 311 34.39 7.25 -14.49
C LEU A 311 33.91 7.14 -13.04
N ILE A 312 33.02 8.06 -12.63
CA ILE A 312 32.35 8.04 -11.34
C ILE A 312 30.94 7.49 -11.53
N GLU A 313 30.70 6.30 -10.98
CA GLU A 313 29.38 5.67 -10.99
C GLU A 313 28.56 6.17 -9.81
N VAL A 314 27.46 6.87 -10.08
CA VAL A 314 26.53 7.35 -9.07
C VAL A 314 25.42 6.32 -8.89
N PRO A 315 25.29 5.72 -7.70
CA PRO A 315 24.30 4.66 -7.49
C PRO A 315 22.88 5.20 -7.58
N HIS A 316 21.93 4.37 -8.03
CA HIS A 316 20.50 4.70 -8.06
C HIS A 316 19.96 5.15 -6.68
N SER A 317 20.56 4.65 -5.60
CA SER A 317 20.21 4.97 -4.22
C SER A 317 20.74 6.32 -3.71
N TRP A 318 21.46 7.08 -4.56
CA TRP A 318 21.94 8.41 -4.19
C TRP A 318 20.76 9.34 -3.85
N ASP A 319 20.90 10.04 -2.73
CA ASP A 319 19.84 10.86 -2.11
C ASP A 319 19.58 12.20 -2.83
N GLY A 320 20.44 12.58 -3.78
CA GLY A 320 20.30 13.81 -4.55
C GLY A 320 20.84 15.07 -3.86
N HIS A 321 21.51 14.92 -2.70
CA HIS A 321 22.06 16.04 -1.93
C HIS A 321 23.48 16.42 -2.36
N GLU A 322 23.82 17.71 -2.21
CA GLU A 322 25.13 18.25 -2.62
C GLU A 322 26.27 17.68 -1.77
N ASP A 323 26.07 17.53 -0.46
CA ASP A 323 27.10 17.06 0.47
C ASP A 323 27.55 15.63 0.17
N THR A 324 26.61 14.74 -0.17
CA THR A 324 26.91 13.35 -0.54
C THR A 324 27.56 13.25 -1.92
N ALA A 325 27.22 14.15 -2.85
CA ALA A 325 27.94 14.26 -4.13
C ALA A 325 29.39 14.72 -3.93
N ILE A 326 29.62 15.67 -3.03
CA ILE A 326 30.97 16.10 -2.65
C ILE A 326 31.74 14.96 -1.98
N GLU A 327 31.12 14.22 -1.06
CA GLU A 327 31.76 13.07 -0.40
C GLU A 327 32.19 11.98 -1.41
N MET A 328 31.35 11.71 -2.43
CA MET A 328 31.70 10.79 -3.53
C MET A 328 32.94 11.26 -4.31
N LEU A 329 33.05 12.57 -4.57
CA LEU A 329 34.23 13.17 -5.22
C LEU A 329 35.49 13.06 -4.34
N THR A 330 35.35 13.28 -3.03
CA THR A 330 36.46 13.26 -2.07
C THR A 330 37.01 11.84 -1.85
N LYS A 331 36.14 10.83 -1.75
CA LYS A 331 36.54 9.42 -1.52
C LYS A 331 37.37 8.81 -2.66
N LEU A 332 37.22 9.30 -3.88
CA LEU A 332 37.89 8.77 -5.08
C LEU A 332 39.27 9.39 -5.34
N GLY A 333 39.82 10.16 -4.40
CA GLY A 333 41.21 10.61 -4.47
C GLY A 333 41.46 11.78 -5.43
N LEU A 334 40.42 12.55 -5.78
CA LEU A 334 40.56 13.83 -6.49
C LEU A 334 41.17 14.95 -5.62
N LYS A 335 42.07 14.62 -4.68
CA LYS A 335 42.87 15.59 -3.89
C LYS A 335 43.68 16.56 -4.77
N ARG A 336 43.87 16.23 -6.05
CA ARG A 336 44.51 17.13 -7.03
C ARG A 336 43.63 18.33 -7.41
N LEU A 337 42.30 18.19 -7.33
CA LEU A 337 41.31 19.26 -7.62
C LEU A 337 40.90 20.04 -6.37
N GLU A 338 41.08 19.50 -5.17
CA GLU A 338 40.92 20.23 -3.90
C GLU A 338 41.78 21.50 -3.87
N ARG A 339 43.02 21.46 -4.38
CA ARG A 339 43.90 22.65 -4.41
C ARG A 339 43.39 23.77 -5.35
N GLU A 340 42.66 23.42 -6.42
CA GLU A 340 42.07 24.42 -7.34
C GLU A 340 40.72 24.94 -6.84
N ALA A 341 39.95 24.11 -6.11
CA ALA A 341 38.69 24.47 -5.47
C ALA A 341 38.89 25.33 -4.20
N GLU A 342 39.86 24.98 -3.35
CA GLU A 342 40.20 25.73 -2.13
C GLU A 342 40.73 27.13 -2.44
N SER A 343 41.48 27.31 -3.55
CA SER A 343 41.98 28.62 -4.00
C SER A 343 40.89 29.63 -4.37
N GLN A 344 39.65 29.17 -4.59
CA GLN A 344 38.52 30.01 -5.01
C GLN A 344 37.53 30.30 -3.89
N ILE A 345 37.46 29.44 -2.87
CA ILE A 345 36.62 29.65 -1.69
C ILE A 345 37.20 30.78 -0.81
N THR A 346 38.51 31.04 -0.86
CA THR A 346 39.18 32.09 -0.06
C THR A 346 39.02 33.53 -0.59
N ARG A 347 38.19 33.79 -1.60
CA ARG A 347 37.93 35.15 -2.15
C ARG A 347 36.54 35.70 -1.86
N ILE A 348 35.89 35.25 -0.79
CA ILE A 348 34.77 36.01 -0.19
C ILE A 348 35.39 36.92 0.86
N PRO A 349 35.37 38.26 0.70
CA PRO A 349 35.85 39.16 1.74
C PRO A 349 34.99 38.94 2.98
N GLN A 350 35.64 38.64 4.11
CA GLN A 350 35.01 38.78 5.41
C GLN A 350 34.53 40.23 5.55
N MET A 351 33.22 40.45 5.48
CA MET A 351 32.62 41.69 5.97
C MET A 351 32.92 41.75 7.47
N LYS A 352 33.82 42.66 7.83
CA LYS A 352 34.16 43.01 9.21
C LYS A 352 32.99 43.74 9.87
N ALA A 353 32.79 43.34 11.14
CA ALA A 353 32.17 44.02 12.27
C ALA A 353 30.69 44.42 12.16
#